data_AF-A0A3M1ZGT7-F1
#
_entry.id   AF-A0A3M1ZGT7-F1
#
_cell.length_a   1.000
_cell.length_b   1.000
_cell.length_c   1.000
_cell.angle_alpha   90.00
_cell.angle_beta   90.00
_cell.angle_gamma   90.00
#
_symmetry.space_group_name_H-M   'P 1'
#
loop_
_entity.id
_entity.type
_entity.pdbx_description
1 polymer ?
#
loop_
_entity_poly.entity_id
_entity_poly.type
_entity_poly.pdbx_seq_one_letter_code
_entity_poly.pdbx_strand_id
1 'polypeptide(L)'
;MGREEAGHVEIWARALAAWGDEPVPRVFERPEALRGDLEALERQVAALLDGAAPADAGEAFLTAFRLEFYLLDPAMDVLLLHAAETSGRPADAEYASHIERFVEAFERQRGRDPMARLSGEMLTRLWTQNRVIARHIKALHELKTLLPICAGCKKIRDDAGYWQHLETYLKTHAGLEFTHGLCPDCVKTLYPELGPGSGSED
;
A
#
# COMPACT_ATOMS: atom_id res chain seq x y z
N MET A 1 -20.77 9.47 -13.51
CA MET A 1 -19.34 9.44 -13.87
C MET A 1 -18.63 10.76 -13.55
N GLY A 2 -18.74 11.86 -14.30
CA GLY A 2 -17.91 13.07 -14.02
C GLY A 2 -17.95 13.67 -12.59
N ARG A 3 -19.07 13.59 -11.86
CA ARG A 3 -19.15 13.96 -10.43
C ARG A 3 -18.60 12.90 -9.46
N GLU A 4 -18.60 11.64 -9.88
CA GLU A 4 -18.05 10.51 -9.11
C GLU A 4 -16.51 10.55 -9.16
N GLU A 5 -15.93 10.87 -10.33
CA GLU A 5 -14.47 11.04 -10.48
C GLU A 5 -13.87 12.08 -9.53
N ALA A 6 -14.58 13.20 -9.32
CA ALA A 6 -14.15 14.22 -8.37
C ALA A 6 -14.06 13.68 -6.93
N GLY A 7 -14.95 12.74 -6.58
CA GLY A 7 -14.90 12.06 -5.29
C GLY A 7 -13.67 11.16 -5.16
N HIS A 8 -13.25 10.50 -6.24
CA HIS A 8 -12.06 9.65 -6.26
C HIS A 8 -10.78 10.48 -6.06
N VAL A 9 -10.68 11.61 -6.75
CA VAL A 9 -9.56 12.55 -6.58
C VAL A 9 -9.50 13.08 -5.13
N GLU A 10 -10.64 13.35 -4.52
CA GLU A 10 -10.69 13.82 -3.13
C GLU A 10 -10.19 12.76 -2.13
N ILE A 11 -10.49 11.47 -2.35
CA ILE A 11 -9.96 10.37 -1.53
C ILE A 11 -8.42 10.41 -1.54
N TRP A 12 -7.82 10.51 -2.72
CA TRP A 12 -6.36 10.56 -2.87
C TRP A 12 -5.76 11.82 -2.25
N ALA A 13 -6.38 12.98 -2.45
CA ALA A 13 -5.93 14.23 -1.84
C ALA A 13 -5.93 14.14 -0.30
N ARG A 14 -6.97 13.54 0.29
CA ARG A 14 -7.04 13.30 1.75
C ARG A 14 -6.00 12.29 2.22
N ALA A 15 -5.83 11.18 1.50
CA ALA A 15 -4.84 10.17 1.84
C ALA A 15 -3.42 10.76 1.82
N LEU A 16 -3.06 11.52 0.77
CA LEU A 16 -1.79 12.22 0.67
C LEU A 16 -1.60 13.25 1.78
N ALA A 17 -2.63 14.03 2.12
CA ALA A 17 -2.58 14.99 3.22
C ALA A 17 -2.41 14.31 4.59
N ALA A 18 -3.04 13.15 4.78
CA ALA A 18 -2.95 12.37 6.01
C ALA A 18 -1.59 11.68 6.17
N TRP A 19 -0.99 11.20 5.08
CA TRP A 19 0.36 10.63 5.08
C TRP A 19 1.43 11.70 5.27
N GLY A 20 1.20 12.94 4.81
CA GLY A 20 2.12 14.05 5.03
C GLY A 20 3.53 13.74 4.52
N ASP A 21 4.55 13.95 5.36
CA ASP A 21 5.94 13.55 5.10
C ASP A 21 6.27 12.15 5.65
N GLU A 22 5.33 11.49 6.35
CA GLU A 22 5.55 10.12 6.80
C GLU A 22 5.47 9.18 5.59
N PRO A 23 6.44 8.26 5.44
CA PRO A 23 6.40 7.34 4.32
C PRO A 23 5.12 6.52 4.39
N VAL A 24 4.41 6.44 3.27
CA VAL A 24 3.36 5.44 3.02
C VAL A 24 3.85 4.11 3.63
N PRO A 25 2.99 3.37 4.37
CA PRO A 25 3.41 2.12 4.99
C PRO A 25 4.22 1.29 3.99
N ARG A 26 5.27 0.59 4.44
CA ARG A 26 6.12 -0.25 3.56
C ARG A 26 5.37 -1.51 3.11
N VAL A 27 4.24 -1.32 2.44
CA VAL A 27 3.35 -2.38 1.97
C VAL A 27 3.93 -3.10 0.76
N PHE A 28 4.72 -2.37 -0.04
CA PHE A 28 5.33 -2.90 -1.26
C PHE A 28 6.78 -3.31 -1.00
N GLU A 29 7.11 -4.56 -1.34
CA GLU A 29 8.46 -5.11 -1.16
C GLU A 29 9.50 -4.48 -2.12
N ARG A 30 9.07 -4.04 -3.30
CA ARG A 30 9.91 -3.47 -4.36
C ARG A 30 9.37 -2.10 -4.81
N PRO A 31 9.43 -1.07 -3.96
CA PRO A 31 8.80 0.22 -4.23
C PRO A 31 9.38 0.94 -5.45
N GLU A 32 10.67 0.77 -5.76
CA GLU A 32 11.31 1.37 -6.93
C GLU A 32 10.83 0.73 -8.23
N ALA A 33 10.64 -0.59 -8.25
CA ALA A 33 10.10 -1.30 -9.40
C ALA A 33 8.65 -0.89 -9.65
N LEU A 34 7.83 -0.87 -8.58
CA LEU A 34 6.45 -0.41 -8.65
C LEU A 34 6.36 1.04 -9.15
N ARG A 35 7.24 1.93 -8.68
CA ARG A 35 7.30 3.31 -9.19
C ARG A 35 7.55 3.33 -10.70
N GLY A 36 8.51 2.55 -11.19
CA GLY A 36 8.78 2.45 -12.62
C GLY A 36 7.58 1.96 -13.44
N ASP A 37 6.83 1.00 -12.91
CA ASP A 37 5.59 0.49 -13.53
C ASP A 37 4.50 1.58 -13.57
N LEU A 38 4.30 2.30 -12.46
CA LEU A 38 3.33 3.41 -12.38
C LEU A 38 3.71 4.59 -13.27
N GLU A 39 4.98 4.95 -13.36
CA GLU A 39 5.47 5.98 -14.30
C GLU A 39 5.26 5.55 -15.77
N ALA A 40 5.39 4.26 -16.06
CA ALA A 40 5.08 3.73 -17.39
C ALA A 40 3.58 3.81 -17.71
N LEU A 41 2.73 3.49 -16.73
CA LEU A 41 1.29 3.64 -16.83
C LEU A 41 0.87 5.10 -17.03
N GLU A 42 1.48 6.03 -16.28
CA GLU A 42 1.26 7.47 -16.42
C GLU A 42 1.56 7.93 -17.85
N ARG A 43 2.66 7.46 -18.46
CA ARG A 43 2.96 7.76 -19.87
C ARG A 43 1.90 7.22 -20.83
N GLN A 44 1.34 6.04 -20.56
CA GLN A 44 0.25 5.47 -21.38
C GLN A 44 -1.03 6.31 -21.26
N VAL A 45 -1.37 6.75 -20.05
CA VAL A 45 -2.50 7.65 -19.78
C VAL A 45 -2.30 8.99 -20.49
N ALA A 46 -1.11 9.59 -20.37
CA ALA A 46 -0.79 10.85 -21.03
C ALA A 46 -0.94 10.73 -22.56
N ALA A 47 -0.38 9.66 -23.16
CA ALA A 47 -0.51 9.42 -24.60
C ALA A 47 -1.96 9.17 -25.05
N LEU A 48 -2.77 8.53 -24.20
CA LEU A 48 -4.20 8.33 -24.46
C LEU A 48 -4.98 9.65 -24.46
N LEU A 49 -4.61 10.57 -23.56
CA LEU A 49 -5.30 11.85 -23.37
C LEU A 49 -4.80 12.99 -24.28
N ASP A 50 -3.57 12.89 -24.81
CA ASP A 50 -2.98 13.85 -25.76
C ASP A 50 -3.60 13.75 -27.17
N GLY A 51 -4.42 12.72 -27.42
CA GLY A 51 -5.14 12.52 -28.67
C GLY A 51 -6.26 13.53 -28.90
N ALA A 52 -6.82 13.51 -30.11
CA ALA A 52 -8.03 14.27 -30.42
C ALA A 52 -9.17 13.88 -29.45
N ALA A 53 -9.98 14.87 -29.06
CA ALA A 53 -11.17 14.60 -28.26
C ALA A 53 -12.02 13.51 -28.95
N PRO A 54 -12.66 12.61 -28.19
CA PRO A 54 -13.42 11.51 -28.78
C PRO A 54 -14.44 12.01 -29.79
N ALA A 55 -14.42 11.44 -30.99
CA ALA A 55 -15.28 11.85 -32.10
C ALA A 55 -16.75 11.50 -31.85
N ASP A 56 -17.00 10.44 -31.08
CA ASP A 56 -18.34 10.00 -30.69
C ASP A 56 -18.39 9.39 -29.29
N ALA A 57 -19.59 9.04 -28.85
CA ALA A 57 -19.83 8.43 -27.54
C ALA A 57 -19.13 7.06 -27.39
N GLY A 58 -18.92 6.32 -28.48
CA GLY A 58 -18.21 5.05 -28.48
C GLY A 58 -16.71 5.22 -28.25
N GLU A 59 -16.08 6.20 -28.90
CA GLU A 59 -14.68 6.56 -28.63
C GLU A 59 -14.49 7.11 -27.21
N ALA A 60 -15.44 7.91 -26.72
CA ALA A 60 -15.41 8.41 -25.36
C ALA A 60 -15.49 7.26 -24.36
N PHE A 61 -16.34 6.27 -24.65
CA PHE A 61 -16.47 5.08 -23.84
C PHE A 61 -15.17 4.25 -23.83
N LEU A 62 -14.57 4.00 -25.00
CA LEU A 62 -13.32 3.25 -25.10
C LEU A 62 -12.17 3.94 -24.37
N THR A 63 -12.13 5.27 -24.41
CA THR A 63 -11.16 6.07 -23.64
C THR A 63 -11.37 5.87 -22.15
N ALA A 64 -12.60 6.00 -21.66
CA ALA A 64 -12.93 5.74 -20.25
C ALA A 64 -12.58 4.30 -19.83
N PHE A 65 -12.92 3.30 -20.67
CA PHE A 65 -12.61 1.90 -20.40
C PHE A 65 -11.11 1.65 -20.24
N ARG A 66 -10.27 2.26 -21.10
CA ARG A 66 -8.81 2.15 -21.00
C ARG A 66 -8.29 2.79 -19.72
N LEU A 67 -8.82 3.96 -19.35
CA LEU A 67 -8.45 4.62 -18.09
C LEU A 67 -8.79 3.73 -16.88
N GLU A 68 -10.01 3.17 -16.84
CA GLU A 68 -10.38 2.24 -15.77
C GLU A 68 -9.47 1.01 -15.74
N PHE A 69 -9.21 0.40 -16.90
CA PHE A 69 -8.32 -0.76 -17.01
C PHE A 69 -6.92 -0.46 -16.46
N TYR A 70 -6.36 0.72 -16.74
CA TYR A 70 -5.07 1.13 -16.21
C TYR A 70 -5.10 1.30 -14.68
N LEU A 71 -6.20 1.78 -14.12
CA LEU A 71 -6.36 1.97 -12.68
C LEU A 71 -6.63 0.67 -11.91
N LEU A 72 -6.89 -0.46 -12.59
CA LEU A 72 -7.07 -1.77 -11.96
C LEU A 72 -5.77 -2.43 -11.49
N ASP A 73 -4.64 -1.73 -11.44
CA ASP A 73 -3.40 -2.30 -10.89
C ASP A 73 -3.59 -2.74 -9.42
N PRO A 74 -3.14 -3.95 -9.01
CA PRO A 74 -3.28 -4.40 -7.62
C PRO A 74 -2.68 -3.43 -6.59
N ALA A 75 -1.65 -2.67 -6.93
CA ALA A 75 -1.08 -1.66 -6.07
C ALA A 75 -2.06 -0.52 -5.76
N MET A 76 -2.91 -0.16 -6.72
CA MET A 76 -3.95 0.85 -6.51
C MET A 76 -4.98 0.36 -5.48
N ASP A 77 -5.41 -0.89 -5.58
CA ASP A 77 -6.32 -1.48 -4.57
C ASP A 77 -5.67 -1.58 -3.18
N VAL A 78 -4.39 -1.95 -3.12
CA VAL A 78 -3.65 -1.95 -1.84
C VAL A 78 -3.63 -0.53 -1.24
N LEU A 79 -3.33 0.48 -2.04
CA LEU A 79 -3.31 1.87 -1.60
C LEU A 79 -4.70 2.36 -1.18
N LEU A 80 -5.77 1.95 -1.88
CA LEU A 80 -7.16 2.28 -1.51
C LEU A 80 -7.54 1.69 -0.15
N LEU A 81 -7.11 0.45 0.15
CA LEU A 81 -7.33 -0.15 1.47
C LEU A 81 -6.66 0.66 2.58
N HIS A 82 -5.45 1.18 2.36
CA HIS A 82 -4.75 2.04 3.32
C HIS A 82 -5.36 3.45 3.39
N ALA A 83 -5.75 4.01 2.24
CA ALA A 83 -6.46 5.28 2.18
C ALA A 83 -7.79 5.22 2.94
N ALA A 84 -8.47 4.07 2.96
CA ALA A 84 -9.69 3.91 3.73
C ALA A 84 -9.47 4.04 5.24
N GLU A 85 -8.32 3.55 5.74
CA GLU A 85 -7.92 3.66 7.15
C GLU A 85 -7.59 5.11 7.54
N THR A 86 -7.00 5.89 6.65
CA THR A 86 -6.53 7.25 6.95
C THR A 86 -7.52 8.36 6.59
N SER A 87 -8.33 8.18 5.54
CA SER A 87 -9.26 9.20 5.04
C SER A 87 -10.61 9.24 5.78
N GLY A 88 -10.92 8.19 6.56
CA GLY A 88 -12.22 8.01 7.20
C GLY A 88 -13.38 7.75 6.22
N ARG A 89 -13.07 7.44 4.96
CA ARG A 89 -14.02 7.03 3.93
C ARG A 89 -13.76 5.60 3.50
N PRO A 90 -14.78 4.83 3.11
CA PRO A 90 -14.59 3.46 2.63
C PRO A 90 -14.10 3.47 1.17
N ALA A 91 -12.88 3.96 0.94
CA ALA A 91 -12.31 4.21 -0.39
C ALA A 91 -12.34 2.98 -1.32
N ASP A 92 -12.04 1.80 -0.78
CA ASP A 92 -12.06 0.54 -1.54
C ASP A 92 -13.48 0.10 -1.94
N ALA A 93 -14.50 0.45 -1.14
CA ALA A 93 -15.90 0.17 -1.43
C ALA A 93 -16.48 1.22 -2.41
N GLU A 94 -16.10 2.48 -2.27
CA GLU A 94 -16.51 3.54 -3.21
C GLU A 94 -15.97 3.25 -4.62
N TYR A 95 -14.70 2.87 -4.72
CA TYR A 95 -14.09 2.46 -5.98
C TYR A 95 -14.74 1.15 -6.53
N ALA A 96 -15.13 0.22 -5.64
CA ALA A 96 -15.89 -0.98 -6.02
C ALA A 96 -17.15 -0.63 -6.81
N SER A 97 -17.99 0.20 -6.18
CA SER A 97 -19.29 0.55 -6.72
C SER A 97 -19.14 1.41 -7.98
N HIS A 98 -18.05 2.16 -8.13
CA HIS A 98 -17.72 2.86 -9.37
C HIS A 98 -17.49 1.89 -10.52
N ILE A 99 -16.61 0.90 -10.36
CA ILE A 99 -16.32 -0.10 -11.41
C ILE A 99 -17.58 -0.87 -11.80
N GLU A 100 -18.40 -1.28 -10.82
CA GLU A 100 -19.69 -1.94 -11.08
C GLU A 100 -20.63 -1.07 -11.92
N ARG A 101 -20.82 0.20 -11.54
CA ARG A 101 -21.63 1.16 -12.31
C ARG A 101 -21.06 1.40 -13.71
N PHE A 102 -19.74 1.46 -13.83
CA PHE A 102 -19.06 1.65 -15.11
C PHE A 102 -19.32 0.47 -16.06
N VAL A 103 -19.13 -0.76 -15.58
CA VAL A 103 -19.40 -1.99 -16.35
C VAL A 103 -20.87 -2.07 -16.75
N GLU A 104 -21.80 -1.79 -15.83
CA GLU A 104 -23.23 -1.77 -16.15
C GLU A 104 -23.56 -0.73 -17.24
N ALA A 105 -22.99 0.47 -17.13
CA ALA A 105 -23.19 1.52 -18.13
C ALA A 105 -22.62 1.10 -19.49
N PHE A 106 -21.46 0.43 -19.50
CA PHE A 106 -20.85 -0.10 -20.71
C PHE A 106 -21.75 -1.11 -21.41
N GLU A 107 -22.22 -2.10 -20.66
CA GLU A 107 -23.04 -3.18 -21.17
C GLU A 107 -24.39 -2.67 -21.68
N ARG A 108 -24.99 -1.67 -21.02
CA ARG A 108 -26.23 -1.06 -21.52
C ARG A 108 -26.03 -0.36 -22.86
N GLN A 109 -24.91 0.33 -23.06
CA GLN A 109 -24.66 1.09 -24.28
C GLN A 109 -24.10 0.24 -25.43
N ARG A 110 -23.33 -0.80 -25.12
CA ARG A 110 -22.54 -1.57 -26.09
C ARG A 110 -22.76 -3.08 -26.01
N GLY A 111 -23.62 -3.59 -25.15
CA GLY A 111 -23.81 -5.04 -24.92
C GLY A 111 -24.35 -5.84 -26.12
N ARG A 112 -24.77 -5.17 -27.20
CA ARG A 112 -25.06 -5.82 -28.50
C ARG A 112 -23.81 -6.13 -29.31
N ASP A 113 -22.70 -5.45 -29.04
CA ASP A 113 -21.38 -5.73 -29.61
C ASP A 113 -20.69 -6.84 -28.80
N PRO A 114 -20.38 -8.00 -29.42
CA PRO A 114 -19.70 -9.10 -28.74
C PRO A 114 -18.35 -8.70 -28.12
N MET A 115 -17.61 -7.79 -28.75
CA MET A 115 -16.29 -7.36 -28.26
C MET A 115 -16.41 -6.48 -27.03
N ALA A 116 -17.37 -5.55 -27.02
CA ALA A 116 -17.69 -4.78 -25.83
C ALA A 116 -18.13 -5.68 -24.66
N ARG A 117 -19.01 -6.65 -24.90
CA ARG A 117 -19.43 -7.58 -23.83
C ARG A 117 -18.25 -8.36 -23.24
N LEU A 118 -17.40 -8.93 -24.10
CA LEU A 118 -16.19 -9.64 -23.65
C LEU A 118 -15.26 -8.73 -22.83
N SER A 119 -15.11 -7.47 -23.25
CA SER A 119 -14.27 -6.51 -22.55
C SER A 119 -14.83 -6.18 -21.15
N GLY A 120 -16.16 -6.05 -21.01
CA GLY A 120 -16.82 -5.89 -19.70
C GLY A 120 -16.61 -7.09 -18.78
N GLU A 121 -16.78 -8.31 -19.29
CA GLU A 121 -16.52 -9.55 -18.55
C GLU A 121 -15.05 -9.64 -18.10
N MET A 122 -14.11 -9.29 -18.98
CA MET A 122 -12.68 -9.25 -18.66
C MET A 122 -12.36 -8.22 -17.57
N LEU A 123 -12.94 -7.02 -17.64
CA LEU A 123 -12.72 -5.95 -16.66
C LEU A 123 -13.21 -6.38 -15.26
N THR A 124 -14.43 -6.90 -15.18
CA THR A 124 -15.01 -7.42 -13.93
C THR A 124 -14.15 -8.54 -13.33
N ARG A 125 -13.66 -9.45 -14.19
CA ARG A 125 -12.81 -10.56 -13.74
C ARG A 125 -11.47 -10.07 -13.23
N LEU A 126 -10.79 -9.19 -13.96
CA LEU A 126 -9.51 -8.60 -13.56
C LEU A 126 -9.65 -7.84 -12.24
N TRP A 127 -10.66 -6.97 -12.13
CA TRP A 127 -10.96 -6.24 -10.90
C TRP A 127 -11.16 -7.18 -9.71
N THR A 128 -12.00 -8.21 -9.86
CA THR A 128 -12.26 -9.18 -8.78
C THR A 128 -10.98 -9.90 -8.35
N GLN A 129 -10.13 -10.31 -9.31
CA GLN A 129 -8.88 -11.00 -9.03
C GLN A 129 -7.86 -10.07 -8.36
N ASN A 130 -7.73 -8.84 -8.83
CA ASN A 130 -6.78 -7.86 -8.30
C ASN A 130 -7.14 -7.46 -6.87
N ARG A 131 -8.43 -7.33 -6.54
CA ARG A 131 -8.88 -7.12 -5.15
C ARG A 131 -8.47 -8.24 -4.20
N VAL A 132 -8.55 -9.49 -4.64
CA VAL A 132 -8.12 -10.63 -3.82
C VAL A 132 -6.61 -10.58 -3.60
N ILE A 133 -5.84 -10.29 -4.65
CA ILE A 133 -4.39 -10.12 -4.56
C ILE A 133 -4.04 -8.99 -3.58
N ALA A 134 -4.69 -7.83 -3.70
CA ALA A 134 -4.45 -6.69 -2.83
C ALA A 134 -4.74 -7.00 -1.36
N ARG A 135 -5.84 -7.70 -1.06
CA ARG A 135 -6.15 -8.15 0.30
C ARG A 135 -5.11 -9.13 0.84
N HIS A 136 -4.62 -10.06 0.01
CA HIS A 136 -3.54 -10.95 0.41
C HIS A 136 -2.23 -10.20 0.67
N ILE A 137 -1.87 -9.23 -0.17
CA ILE A 137 -0.69 -8.38 0.05
C ILE A 137 -0.80 -7.65 1.39
N LYS A 138 -1.95 -7.03 1.68
CA LYS A 138 -2.20 -6.35 2.96
C LYS A 138 -2.09 -7.31 4.15
N ALA A 139 -2.75 -8.47 4.08
CA ALA A 139 -2.71 -9.46 5.15
C ALA A 139 -1.30 -10.02 5.38
N LEU A 140 -0.54 -10.28 4.32
CA LEU A 140 0.86 -10.69 4.42
C LEU A 140 1.72 -9.61 5.07
N HIS A 141 1.50 -8.34 4.71
CA HIS A 141 2.18 -7.22 5.34
C HIS A 141 1.87 -7.14 6.84
N GLU A 142 0.61 -7.23 7.24
CA GLU A 142 0.19 -7.25 8.65
C GLU A 142 0.86 -8.40 9.43
N LEU A 143 0.93 -9.60 8.84
CA LEU A 143 1.60 -10.75 9.46
C LEU A 143 3.11 -10.54 9.61
N LYS A 144 3.77 -9.89 8.64
CA LYS A 144 5.21 -9.57 8.69
C LYS A 144 5.57 -8.56 9.79
N THR A 145 4.59 -7.83 10.34
CA THR A 145 4.84 -6.95 11.50
C THR A 145 5.01 -7.70 12.82
N LEU A 146 4.71 -9.01 12.86
CA LEU A 146 4.86 -9.84 14.06
C LEU A 146 6.22 -10.53 14.08
N LEU A 147 7.06 -10.20 15.07
CA LEU A 147 8.35 -10.86 15.27
C LEU A 147 8.19 -12.10 16.17
N PRO A 148 8.39 -13.32 15.64
CA PRO A 148 8.33 -14.53 16.46
C PRO A 148 9.48 -14.55 17.46
N ILE A 149 9.16 -14.32 18.74
CA ILE A 149 10.11 -14.30 19.85
C ILE A 149 10.01 -15.58 20.69
N CYS A 150 11.15 -16.17 21.04
CA CYS A 150 11.18 -17.33 21.93
C CYS A 150 10.74 -16.91 23.33
N ALA A 151 9.70 -17.55 23.86
CA ALA A 151 9.19 -17.22 25.19
C ALA A 151 10.25 -17.43 26.29
N GLY A 152 11.13 -18.42 26.14
CA GLY A 152 12.17 -18.77 27.11
C GLY A 152 13.44 -17.91 27.02
N CYS A 153 14.04 -17.79 25.83
CA CYS A 153 15.35 -17.11 25.68
C CYS A 153 15.29 -15.76 24.95
N LYS A 154 14.10 -15.30 24.53
CA LYS A 154 13.87 -14.00 23.85
C LYS A 154 14.61 -13.78 22.53
N LYS A 155 15.20 -14.84 21.96
CA LYS A 155 15.71 -14.81 20.58
C LYS A 155 14.56 -14.63 19.59
N ILE A 156 14.85 -13.97 18.47
CA ILE A 156 13.93 -13.79 17.34
C ILE A 156 14.22 -14.86 16.30
N ARG A 157 13.17 -15.45 15.73
CA ARG A 157 13.29 -16.33 14.57
C ARG A 157 13.18 -15.51 13.29
N ASP A 158 14.14 -15.66 12.39
CA ASP A 158 14.09 -15.03 11.06
C ASP A 158 13.27 -15.85 10.05
N ASP A 159 13.14 -15.31 8.84
CA ASP A 159 12.39 -15.92 7.73
C ASP A 159 12.98 -17.24 7.25
N ALA A 160 14.27 -17.50 7.52
CA ALA A 160 14.94 -18.77 7.23
C ALA A 160 14.78 -19.79 8.36
N GLY A 161 14.16 -19.40 9.48
CA GLY A 161 13.90 -20.26 10.63
C GLY A 161 15.02 -20.29 11.68
N TYR A 162 16.08 -19.48 11.52
CA TYR A 162 17.17 -19.41 12.49
C TYR A 162 16.83 -18.49 13.66
N TRP A 163 17.27 -18.90 14.86
CA TRP A 163 17.08 -18.14 16.09
C TRP A 163 18.30 -17.28 16.39
N GLN A 164 18.12 -15.96 16.38
CA GLN A 164 19.16 -14.97 16.60
C GLN A 164 18.81 -13.98 17.71
N HIS A 165 19.81 -13.27 18.22
CA HIS A 165 19.60 -12.22 19.20
C HIS A 165 18.90 -11.01 18.57
N LEU A 166 18.15 -10.27 19.40
CA LEU A 166 17.37 -9.10 18.97
C LEU A 166 18.26 -8.08 18.24
N GLU A 167 19.45 -7.84 18.78
CA GLU A 167 20.42 -6.87 18.25
C GLU A 167 20.88 -7.29 16.85
N THR A 168 21.22 -8.56 16.65
CA THR A 168 21.61 -9.11 15.34
C THR A 168 20.47 -8.98 14.33
N TYR A 169 19.25 -9.30 14.76
CA TYR A 169 18.07 -9.23 13.90
C TYR A 169 17.80 -7.79 13.45
N LEU A 170 17.73 -6.84 14.40
CA LEU A 170 17.45 -5.43 14.13
C LEU A 170 18.55 -4.74 13.33
N LYS A 171 19.82 -5.08 13.57
CA LYS A 171 20.92 -4.59 12.75
C LYS A 171 20.78 -5.01 11.30
N THR A 172 20.41 -6.27 11.06
CA THR A 172 20.25 -6.83 9.71
C THR A 172 19.01 -6.32 8.98
N HIS A 173 17.86 -6.24 9.67
CA HIS A 173 16.56 -5.98 9.04
C HIS A 173 16.09 -4.52 9.14
N ALA A 174 16.62 -3.74 10.10
CA ALA A 174 16.25 -2.34 10.31
C ALA A 174 17.44 -1.38 10.14
N GLY A 175 18.66 -1.88 9.87
CA GLY A 175 19.85 -1.04 9.69
C GLY A 175 20.25 -0.25 10.93
N LEU A 176 19.86 -0.71 12.11
CA LEU A 176 20.15 -0.05 13.38
C LEU A 176 21.58 -0.39 13.85
N GLU A 177 22.28 0.62 14.35
CA GLU A 177 23.55 0.45 15.06
C GLU A 177 23.34 0.62 16.56
N PHE A 178 23.95 -0.27 17.34
CA PHE A 178 23.80 -0.30 18.79
C PHE A 178 25.05 0.26 19.47
N THR A 179 24.84 1.22 20.38
CA THR A 179 25.85 1.66 21.33
C THR A 179 25.67 0.95 22.66
N HIS A 180 26.75 0.65 23.36
CA HIS A 180 26.70 0.02 24.67
C HIS A 180 26.74 1.08 25.78
N GLY A 181 25.86 0.93 26.77
CA GLY A 181 25.81 1.78 27.96
C GLY A 181 25.17 1.03 29.13
N LEU A 182 25.31 1.55 30.35
CA LEU A 182 24.68 1.00 31.54
C LEU A 182 23.59 1.96 32.02
N CYS A 183 22.39 1.44 32.29
CA CYS A 183 21.35 2.24 32.92
C CYS A 183 21.69 2.48 34.41
N PRO A 184 21.08 3.48 35.08
CA PRO A 184 21.36 3.79 36.47
C PRO A 184 21.20 2.60 37.44
N ASP A 185 20.26 1.69 37.18
CA ASP A 185 20.05 0.51 38.03
C ASP A 185 21.16 -0.53 37.87
N CYS A 186 21.62 -0.75 36.63
CA CYS A 186 22.78 -1.60 36.36
C CYS A 186 24.05 -1.01 36.98
N VAL A 187 24.26 0.31 36.93
CA VAL A 187 25.40 0.96 37.58
C VAL A 187 25.34 0.74 39.10
N LYS A 188 24.20 0.98 39.74
CA LYS A 188 24.03 0.73 41.19
C LYS A 188 24.32 -0.72 41.58
N THR A 189 24.04 -1.67 40.69
CA THR A 189 24.18 -3.10 40.94
C THR A 189 25.62 -3.58 40.72
N LEU A 190 26.24 -3.15 39.62
CA LEU A 190 27.57 -3.60 39.19
C LEU A 190 28.72 -2.77 39.78
N TYR A 191 28.45 -1.50 40.06
CA TYR A 191 29.37 -0.53 40.64
C TYR A 191 28.70 0.26 41.78
N PRO A 192 28.35 -0.41 42.90
CA PRO A 192 27.68 0.25 44.03
C PRO A 192 28.46 1.47 44.56
N GLU A 193 29.79 1.44 44.45
CA GLU A 193 30.73 2.49 44.82
C GLU A 193 30.69 3.73 43.93
N LEU A 194 30.04 3.68 42.77
CA LEU A 194 29.81 4.83 41.89
C LEU A 194 28.36 5.35 41.98
N GLY A 195 27.53 4.75 42.84
CA GLY A 195 26.15 5.19 43.09
C GLY A 195 26.10 6.58 43.75
N PRO A 196 24.97 7.32 43.64
CA PRO A 196 24.83 8.66 44.20
C PRO A 196 24.98 8.59 45.73
N GLY A 197 26.18 8.93 46.21
CA GLY A 197 26.60 8.80 47.62
C GLY A 197 28.11 8.65 47.84
N SER A 198 28.92 8.42 46.80
CA SER A 198 30.38 8.26 46.92
C SER A 198 31.21 9.47 46.50
N GLY A 199 30.60 10.64 46.38
CA GLY A 199 31.33 11.91 46.37
C GLY A 199 31.72 12.28 47.80
N SER A 200 32.79 11.67 48.32
CA SER A 200 33.53 12.30 49.42
C SER A 200 34.14 13.59 48.88
N GLU A 201 33.88 14.68 49.60
CA GLU A 201 34.57 15.96 49.49
C GLU A 201 36.08 15.75 49.37
N ASP A 202 36.69 16.33 48.33
CA ASP A 202 38.05 16.86 48.31
C ASP A 202 38.15 17.92 47.20
#